data_AF-A0A1T4R0H3-F1
#
_entry.id   AF-A0A1T4R0H3-F1
#
_cell.length_a   1.000
_cell.length_b   1.000
_cell.length_c   1.000
_cell.angle_alpha   90.00
_cell.angle_beta   90.00
_cell.angle_gamma   90.00
#
_symmetry.space_group_name_H-M   'P 1'
#
loop_
_entity.id
_entity.type
_entity.pdbx_description
1 polymer ?
#
loop_
_entity_poly.entity_id
_entity_poly.type
_entity_poly.pdbx_seq_one_letter_code
_entity_poly.pdbx_strand_id
1 'polypeptide(L)'
;MHKGIWRALVIVACIAGSITTAMAAMKINLRDGRTIDVPVNTEDIVSISFDQSAPPLTGNNTGITWNFESGDLRGWETTGNAFAYQPTYGDNPTARHRGQPSHHEGNYWIGGYEKRPTPNDPAGAVQGDGPQGTLVSQPFTIRTSSISFLIGGGCDINTERVEILVDGRVVQKATGKCTETMERVRLNVASYIGRSAQIRLVDISSGGWGHINFDDLRFE
;
A
#
# COMPACT_ATOMS: atom_id res chain seq x y z
N MET A 1 49.18 58.00 -1.81
CA MET A 1 48.40 58.74 -0.81
C MET A 1 47.41 59.65 -1.53
N HIS A 2 46.13 59.29 -1.59
CA HIS A 2 44.96 60.10 -1.19
C HIS A 2 43.66 59.45 -1.67
N LYS A 3 42.73 59.31 -0.73
CA LYS A 3 41.35 58.86 -0.92
C LYS A 3 40.51 59.94 -1.59
N GLY A 4 39.47 59.52 -2.31
CA GLY A 4 38.34 60.38 -2.71
C GLY A 4 37.14 59.54 -3.11
N ILE A 5 36.20 59.35 -2.17
CA ILE A 5 34.84 58.85 -2.38
C ILE A 5 34.00 60.01 -2.94
N TRP A 6 33.04 59.79 -3.84
CA TRP A 6 31.65 60.34 -3.82
C TRP A 6 30.77 59.63 -4.86
N ARG A 7 29.48 59.44 -4.52
CA ARG A 7 28.44 58.69 -5.25
C ARG A 7 27.53 59.61 -6.08
N ALA A 8 27.01 59.12 -7.20
CA ALA A 8 25.63 59.25 -7.74
C ALA A 8 25.64 58.90 -9.25
N LEU A 9 24.57 58.52 -9.97
CA LEU A 9 23.36 57.72 -9.77
C LEU A 9 22.75 57.61 -11.20
N VAL A 10 22.46 56.38 -11.64
CA VAL A 10 21.45 55.93 -12.63
C VAL A 10 21.51 56.47 -14.07
N ILE A 11 21.65 55.54 -15.02
CA ILE A 11 20.88 55.56 -16.27
C ILE A 11 20.16 54.22 -16.40
N VAL A 12 18.84 54.33 -16.54
CA VAL A 12 17.91 53.24 -16.84
C VAL A 12 18.20 52.71 -18.24
N ALA A 13 18.51 51.42 -18.33
CA ALA A 13 18.39 50.67 -19.58
C ALA A 13 17.16 49.76 -19.47
N CYS A 14 16.02 50.24 -19.96
CA CYS A 14 14.96 49.35 -20.38
C CYS A 14 15.44 48.67 -21.66
N ILE A 15 15.94 47.44 -21.52
CA ILE A 15 16.02 46.51 -22.64
C ILE A 15 15.05 45.38 -22.28
N ALA A 16 13.93 45.36 -23.00
CA ALA A 16 13.04 44.23 -23.04
C ALA A 16 13.86 43.00 -23.45
N GLY A 17 14.00 42.07 -22.53
CA GLY A 17 14.63 40.78 -22.74
C GLY A 17 13.94 39.82 -21.80
N SER A 18 13.01 39.03 -22.35
CA SER A 18 12.31 37.97 -21.67
C SER A 18 13.26 37.22 -20.73
N ILE A 19 12.84 37.02 -19.47
CA ILE A 19 13.42 35.93 -18.68
C ILE A 19 13.01 34.67 -19.44
N THR A 20 13.84 34.23 -20.38
CA THR A 20 13.74 32.89 -20.90
C THR A 20 14.15 32.01 -19.74
N THR A 21 13.17 31.60 -18.93
CA THR A 21 13.32 30.43 -18.06
C THR A 21 13.85 29.34 -18.97
N ALA A 22 15.09 28.93 -18.74
CA ALA A 22 15.68 27.85 -19.51
C ALA A 22 14.87 26.59 -19.19
N MET A 23 13.92 26.25 -20.07
CA MET A 23 13.24 24.96 -20.05
C MET A 23 14.31 23.90 -20.26
N ALA A 24 14.81 23.32 -19.17
CA ALA A 24 15.72 22.20 -19.25
C ALA A 24 14.88 20.92 -19.38
N ALA A 25 15.03 20.20 -20.49
CA ALA A 25 14.38 18.90 -20.62
C ALA A 25 15.07 17.89 -19.70
N MET A 26 14.31 17.25 -18.81
CA MET A 26 14.80 16.05 -18.13
C MET A 26 14.80 14.91 -19.14
N LYS A 27 15.97 14.35 -19.43
CA LYS A 27 16.13 13.26 -20.40
C LYS A 27 16.07 11.92 -19.71
N ILE A 28 15.12 11.07 -20.10
CA ILE A 28 15.05 9.67 -19.69
C ILE A 28 15.58 8.81 -20.84
N ASN A 29 16.72 8.16 -20.65
CA ASN A 29 17.32 7.27 -21.64
C ASN A 29 16.86 5.82 -21.40
N LEU A 30 16.22 5.21 -22.39
CA LEU A 30 15.67 3.86 -22.33
C LEU A 30 16.67 2.83 -22.86
N ARG A 31 16.52 1.57 -22.40
CA ARG A 31 17.40 0.45 -22.80
C ARG A 31 17.28 0.08 -24.29
N ASP A 32 16.16 0.42 -24.92
CA ASP A 32 15.93 0.24 -26.36
C ASP A 32 16.53 1.38 -27.20
N GLY A 33 17.26 2.30 -26.57
CA GLY A 33 17.93 3.43 -27.23
C GLY A 33 17.05 4.65 -27.46
N ARG A 34 15.77 4.62 -27.06
CA ARG A 34 14.90 5.80 -27.12
C ARG A 34 15.22 6.78 -25.99
N THR A 35 15.02 8.06 -26.25
CA THR A 35 15.07 9.12 -25.24
C THR A 35 13.69 9.77 -25.11
N ILE A 36 13.22 9.93 -23.88
CA ILE A 36 12.02 10.71 -23.56
C ILE A 36 12.49 12.04 -22.97
N ASP A 37 12.11 13.14 -23.62
CA ASP A 37 12.34 14.49 -23.12
C ASP A 37 11.10 14.92 -22.32
N VAL A 38 11.25 15.08 -21.01
CA VAL A 38 10.19 15.59 -20.13
C VAL A 38 10.41 17.09 -19.95
N PRO A 39 9.49 17.95 -20.43
CA PRO A 39 9.61 19.39 -20.25
C PRO A 39 9.37 19.71 -18.78
N VAL A 40 10.42 20.16 -18.10
CA VAL A 40 10.37 20.58 -16.70
C VAL A 40 11.17 21.86 -16.52
N ASN A 41 10.77 22.68 -15.57
CA ASN A 41 11.62 23.75 -15.09
C ASN A 41 12.44 23.19 -13.92
N THR A 42 13.77 23.34 -13.97
CA THR A 42 14.65 22.78 -12.93
C THR A 42 14.44 23.40 -11.56
N GLU A 43 13.94 24.63 -11.50
CA GLU A 43 13.65 25.32 -10.24
C GLU A 43 12.40 24.76 -9.53
N ASP A 44 11.53 24.06 -10.27
CA ASP A 44 10.30 23.47 -9.73
C ASP A 44 10.50 22.01 -9.24
N ILE A 45 11.69 21.42 -9.45
CA ILE A 45 11.98 20.03 -9.08
C ILE A 45 12.42 19.94 -7.63
N VAL A 46 11.58 19.33 -6.79
CA VAL A 46 11.88 19.05 -5.37
C VAL A 46 12.57 17.69 -5.21
N SER A 47 12.08 16.66 -5.91
CA SER A 47 12.68 15.32 -5.94
C SER A 47 12.20 14.54 -7.17
N ILE A 48 12.93 13.49 -7.55
CA ILE A 48 12.56 12.52 -8.59
C ILE A 48 12.54 11.14 -7.95
N SER A 49 11.40 10.45 -8.02
CA SER A 49 11.23 9.10 -7.48
C SER A 49 10.82 8.15 -8.60
N PHE A 50 11.37 6.94 -8.58
CA PHE A 50 10.99 5.87 -9.50
C PHE A 50 10.30 4.78 -8.69
N ASP A 51 9.00 4.55 -8.92
CA ASP A 51 8.34 3.32 -8.48
C ASP A 51 8.82 2.18 -9.37
N GLN A 52 10.01 1.66 -9.08
CA GLN A 52 10.26 0.25 -9.38
C GLN A 52 9.35 -0.53 -8.44
N SER A 53 8.42 -1.33 -8.99
CA SER A 53 7.99 -2.52 -8.27
C SER A 53 9.26 -3.21 -7.79
N ALA A 54 9.53 -3.15 -6.49
CA ALA A 54 10.87 -3.31 -5.95
C ALA A 54 11.56 -4.57 -6.50
N PRO A 55 12.84 -4.51 -6.92
CA PRO A 55 13.57 -5.72 -7.26
C PRO A 55 13.57 -6.67 -6.05
N PRO A 56 13.54 -8.01 -6.27
CA PRO A 56 13.52 -8.95 -5.16
C PRO A 56 14.79 -8.73 -4.34
N LEU A 57 14.62 -8.30 -3.09
CA LEU A 57 15.72 -8.28 -2.13
C LEU A 57 16.14 -9.73 -1.90
N THR A 58 17.17 -10.16 -2.63
CA THR A 58 17.95 -11.34 -2.29
C THR A 58 18.73 -11.02 -1.03
N GLY A 59 18.12 -11.29 0.13
CA GLY A 59 18.73 -11.13 1.43
C GLY A 59 17.91 -11.90 2.47
N ASN A 60 18.52 -12.94 3.03
CA ASN A 60 17.94 -13.76 4.09
C ASN A 60 17.31 -12.89 5.20
N ASN A 61 16.04 -13.20 5.50
CA ASN A 61 15.21 -12.68 6.61
C ASN A 61 14.40 -11.40 6.35
N THR A 62 13.64 -11.33 5.24
CA THR A 62 12.46 -10.45 5.14
C THR A 62 11.33 -11.08 5.94
N GLY A 63 11.27 -10.82 7.25
CA GLY A 63 10.31 -11.43 8.17
C GLY A 63 8.87 -10.99 7.93
N ILE A 64 8.30 -11.32 6.77
CA ILE A 64 6.89 -11.10 6.44
C ILE A 64 6.06 -11.79 7.53
N THR A 65 5.17 -11.02 8.15
CA THR A 65 4.16 -11.59 9.03
C THR A 65 2.95 -11.98 8.19
N TRP A 66 2.53 -13.24 8.26
CA TRP A 66 1.38 -13.76 7.50
C TRP A 66 0.09 -13.80 8.34
N ASN A 67 0.24 -13.68 9.66
CA ASN A 67 -0.82 -13.71 10.66
C ASN A 67 -0.85 -12.44 11.52
N PHE A 68 -0.05 -11.42 11.20
CA PHE A 68 -0.02 -10.10 11.85
C PHE A 68 0.27 -10.06 13.36
N GLU A 69 0.55 -11.19 14.01
CA GLU A 69 0.79 -11.30 15.46
C GLU A 69 1.99 -10.50 15.99
N SER A 70 2.83 -9.97 15.10
CA SER A 70 3.85 -8.98 15.47
C SER A 70 3.29 -7.61 15.83
N GLY A 71 2.00 -7.37 15.58
CA GLY A 71 1.34 -6.08 15.78
C GLY A 71 1.76 -5.00 14.78
N ASP A 72 2.34 -5.40 13.64
CA ASP A 72 2.80 -4.50 12.58
C ASP A 72 2.61 -5.10 11.19
N LEU A 73 2.85 -4.28 10.16
CA LEU A 73 2.72 -4.66 8.75
C LEU A 73 4.08 -5.03 8.14
N ARG A 74 5.00 -5.62 8.92
CA ARG A 74 6.34 -5.94 8.41
C ARG A 74 6.25 -6.87 7.19
N GLY A 75 6.96 -6.49 6.12
CA GLY A 75 6.89 -7.21 4.86
C GLY A 75 5.61 -6.96 4.06
N TRP A 76 4.85 -5.90 4.38
CA TRP A 76 3.73 -5.42 3.58
C TRP A 76 3.87 -3.91 3.32
N GLU A 77 3.37 -3.46 2.18
CA GLU A 77 3.36 -2.07 1.74
C GLU A 77 1.92 -1.59 1.58
N THR A 78 1.64 -0.38 2.05
CA THR A 78 0.29 0.22 2.00
C THR A 78 0.19 1.31 0.96
N THR A 79 -1.00 1.47 0.39
CA THR A 79 -1.42 2.68 -0.30
C THR A 79 -2.68 3.23 0.34
N GLY A 80 -2.93 4.53 0.18
CA GLY A 80 -4.12 5.18 0.74
C GLY A 80 -4.15 5.13 2.27
N ASN A 81 -5.36 5.06 2.82
CA ASN A 81 -5.63 5.20 4.25
C ASN A 81 -6.47 4.05 4.85
N ALA A 82 -6.97 3.10 4.05
CA ALA A 82 -7.68 1.91 4.55
C ALA A 82 -6.91 1.12 5.62
N PHE A 83 -5.58 1.08 5.51
CA PHE A 83 -4.72 0.29 6.40
C PHE A 83 -3.96 1.15 7.43
N ALA A 84 -4.36 2.40 7.67
CA ALA A 84 -3.61 3.34 8.53
C ALA A 84 -3.55 2.95 10.01
N TYR A 85 -4.51 2.15 10.49
CA TYR A 85 -4.63 1.71 11.89
C TYR A 85 -4.50 0.20 12.04
N GLN A 86 -3.79 -0.45 11.11
CA GLN A 86 -3.70 -1.90 10.99
C GLN A 86 -2.30 -2.44 11.33
N PRO A 87 -2.18 -3.70 11.80
CA PRO A 87 -3.28 -4.59 12.17
C PRO A 87 -4.00 -4.10 13.43
N THR A 88 -5.25 -4.51 13.61
CA THR A 88 -6.04 -4.16 14.79
C THR A 88 -5.96 -5.26 15.85
N TYR A 89 -5.95 -4.86 17.12
CA TYR A 89 -5.87 -5.73 18.28
C TYR A 89 -7.25 -6.16 18.81
N GLY A 90 -7.45 -7.47 18.93
CA GLY A 90 -8.61 -8.10 19.55
C GLY A 90 -9.91 -8.02 18.75
N ASP A 91 -10.98 -8.59 19.32
CA ASP A 91 -12.27 -8.74 18.64
C ASP A 91 -13.12 -7.45 18.73
N ASN A 92 -12.78 -6.47 17.88
CA ASN A 92 -13.46 -5.18 17.85
C ASN A 92 -14.95 -5.26 17.47
N PRO A 93 -15.39 -6.07 16.49
CA PRO A 93 -16.81 -6.29 16.21
C PRO A 93 -17.62 -6.71 17.45
N THR A 94 -17.08 -7.61 18.27
CA THR A 94 -17.71 -8.01 19.53
C THR A 94 -17.71 -6.87 20.54
N ALA A 95 -16.59 -6.16 20.69
CA ALA A 95 -16.46 -5.03 21.61
C ALA A 95 -17.43 -3.88 21.29
N ARG A 96 -17.74 -3.65 20.01
CA ARG A 96 -18.74 -2.66 19.55
C ARG A 96 -20.15 -3.23 19.38
N HIS A 97 -20.42 -4.41 19.93
CA HIS A 97 -21.74 -5.07 19.94
C HIS A 97 -22.37 -5.29 18.56
N ARG A 98 -21.55 -5.58 17.53
CA ARG A 98 -22.01 -5.84 16.16
C ARG A 98 -22.74 -7.18 16.01
N GLY A 99 -22.55 -8.12 16.95
CA GLY A 99 -23.13 -9.46 16.90
C GLY A 99 -22.49 -10.38 15.84
N GLN A 100 -21.34 -9.98 15.31
CA GLN A 100 -20.57 -10.70 14.28
C GLN A 100 -19.13 -10.79 14.78
N PRO A 101 -18.79 -11.73 15.68
CA PRO A 101 -17.42 -11.86 16.19
C PRO A 101 -16.46 -12.08 15.01
N SER A 102 -15.31 -11.42 15.03
CA SER A 102 -14.35 -11.46 13.91
C SER A 102 -13.83 -12.87 13.61
N HIS A 103 -13.72 -13.74 14.62
CA HIS A 103 -13.10 -15.07 14.51
C HIS A 103 -11.68 -15.02 13.92
N HIS A 104 -10.93 -13.96 14.22
CA HIS A 104 -9.49 -13.89 13.93
C HIS A 104 -8.72 -14.94 14.74
N GLU A 105 -7.54 -15.28 14.26
CA GLU A 105 -6.58 -16.14 14.96
C GLU A 105 -5.63 -15.26 15.76
N GLY A 106 -5.33 -15.62 17.01
CA GLY A 106 -4.39 -14.86 17.83
C GLY A 106 -4.97 -13.53 18.32
N ASN A 107 -4.21 -12.45 18.21
CA ASN A 107 -4.53 -11.14 18.78
C ASN A 107 -4.67 -10.04 17.72
N TYR A 108 -4.02 -10.17 16.58
CA TYR A 108 -3.87 -9.13 15.58
C TYR A 108 -4.35 -9.63 14.23
N TRP A 109 -5.11 -8.79 13.55
CA TRP A 109 -5.67 -9.11 12.25
C TRP A 109 -5.90 -7.84 11.44
N ILE A 110 -6.14 -7.96 10.15
CA ILE A 110 -6.56 -6.81 9.34
C ILE A 110 -8.07 -6.67 9.46
N GLY A 111 -8.53 -5.56 10.01
CA GLY A 111 -9.94 -5.19 10.05
C GLY A 111 -10.10 -3.76 9.57
N GLY A 112 -10.35 -3.57 8.26
CA GLY A 112 -10.36 -2.24 7.61
C GLY A 112 -11.41 -1.26 8.17
N TYR A 113 -12.40 -1.73 8.94
CA TYR A 113 -13.34 -0.85 9.64
C TYR A 113 -12.80 -0.31 10.97
N GLU A 114 -11.88 -1.05 11.58
CA GLU A 114 -11.52 -0.94 12.98
C GLU A 114 -10.37 0.06 13.21
N LYS A 115 -10.31 0.64 14.40
CA LYS A 115 -9.31 1.62 14.82
C LYS A 115 -8.83 1.30 16.24
N ARG A 116 -8.26 0.11 16.40
CA ARG A 116 -7.61 -0.28 17.65
C ARG A 116 -6.24 -0.91 17.37
N PRO A 117 -5.20 -0.11 17.06
CA PRO A 117 -3.88 -0.64 16.76
C PRO A 117 -3.20 -1.33 17.95
N THR A 118 -3.53 -0.95 19.18
CA THR A 118 -2.90 -1.50 20.39
C THR A 118 -3.94 -1.87 21.46
N PRO A 119 -3.56 -2.69 22.47
CA PRO A 119 -4.44 -3.01 23.59
C PRO A 119 -4.89 -1.80 24.41
N ASN A 120 -4.11 -0.70 24.39
CA ASN A 120 -4.39 0.54 25.11
C ASN A 120 -5.39 1.44 24.39
N ASP A 121 -5.63 1.20 23.10
CA ASP A 121 -6.65 1.90 22.35
C ASP A 121 -8.06 1.36 22.72
N PRO A 122 -9.10 2.22 22.71
CA PRO A 122 -10.44 1.81 23.13
C PRO A 122 -10.97 0.62 22.33
N ALA A 123 -11.47 -0.39 23.04
CA ALA A 123 -12.08 -1.56 22.43
C ALA A 123 -13.30 -1.17 21.57
N GLY A 124 -13.35 -1.66 20.32
CA GLY A 124 -14.43 -1.35 19.40
C GLY A 124 -14.39 0.05 18.78
N ALA A 125 -13.27 0.78 18.91
CA ALA A 125 -13.06 2.02 18.18
C ALA A 125 -12.96 1.76 16.67
N VAL A 126 -13.47 2.70 15.87
CA VAL A 126 -13.68 2.52 14.42
C VAL A 126 -13.03 3.65 13.61
N GLN A 127 -12.59 3.34 12.39
CA GLN A 127 -12.29 4.32 11.35
C GLN A 127 -13.44 4.48 10.33
N GLY A 128 -14.29 3.45 10.19
CA GLY A 128 -15.42 3.44 9.27
C GLY A 128 -15.08 2.91 7.87
N ASP A 129 -16.08 2.84 6.99
CA ASP A 129 -15.96 2.34 5.61
C ASP A 129 -15.40 3.37 4.62
N GLY A 130 -15.12 4.60 5.07
CA GLY A 130 -14.71 5.69 4.17
C GLY A 130 -13.33 5.52 3.53
N PRO A 131 -12.28 5.16 4.30
CA PRO A 131 -10.91 5.02 3.81
C PRO A 131 -10.76 3.97 2.70
N GLN A 132 -9.82 4.18 1.79
CA GLN A 132 -9.53 3.26 0.68
C GLN A 132 -8.02 3.04 0.57
N GLY A 133 -7.60 1.94 -0.04
CA GLY A 133 -6.21 1.59 -0.21
C GLY A 133 -5.96 0.15 -0.61
N THR A 134 -4.68 -0.21 -0.65
CA THR A 134 -4.23 -1.59 -0.82
C THR A 134 -3.16 -1.93 0.20
N LEU A 135 -3.10 -3.20 0.62
CA LEU A 135 -2.01 -3.76 1.40
C LEU A 135 -1.36 -4.88 0.58
N VAL A 136 -0.07 -4.75 0.24
CA VAL A 136 0.63 -5.65 -0.69
C VAL A 136 1.81 -6.29 0.01
N SER A 137 1.90 -7.62 0.02
CA SER A 137 3.04 -8.31 0.63
C SER A 137 4.31 -8.08 -0.20
N GLN A 138 5.47 -8.20 0.44
CA GLN A 138 6.72 -8.44 -0.27
C GLN A 138 6.61 -9.73 -1.11
N PRO A 139 7.38 -9.83 -2.20
CA PRO A 139 7.37 -11.03 -3.03
C PRO A 139 7.83 -12.28 -2.27
N PHE A 140 7.20 -13.42 -2.56
CA PHE A 140 7.59 -14.73 -2.06
C PHE A 140 7.53 -15.77 -3.18
N THR A 141 8.24 -16.88 -3.02
CA THR A 141 8.15 -18.03 -3.94
C THR A 141 7.06 -18.99 -3.46
N ILE A 142 6.13 -19.36 -4.34
CA ILE A 142 5.15 -20.41 -4.06
C ILE A 142 5.88 -21.75 -3.96
N ARG A 143 5.78 -22.40 -2.80
CA ARG A 143 6.41 -23.72 -2.52
C ARG A 143 5.41 -24.82 -2.22
N THR A 144 4.16 -24.47 -2.01
CA THR A 144 3.10 -25.35 -1.59
C THR A 144 1.99 -25.41 -2.64
N SER A 145 1.11 -26.40 -2.53
CA SER A 145 0.05 -26.62 -3.52
C SER A 145 -1.19 -25.76 -3.25
N SER A 146 -1.34 -25.31 -2.00
CA SER A 146 -2.47 -24.54 -1.53
C SER A 146 -1.99 -23.34 -0.72
N ILE A 147 -2.79 -22.27 -0.78
CA ILE A 147 -2.73 -21.15 0.15
C ILE A 147 -4.12 -21.01 0.75
N SER A 148 -4.21 -20.85 2.07
CA SER A 148 -5.46 -20.56 2.76
C SER A 148 -5.33 -19.36 3.67
N PHE A 149 -6.43 -18.67 3.92
CA PHE A 149 -6.50 -17.50 4.80
C PHE A 149 -7.93 -17.31 5.31
N LEU A 150 -8.07 -16.56 6.40
CA LEU A 150 -9.34 -16.04 6.88
C LEU A 150 -9.70 -14.76 6.12
N ILE A 151 -10.96 -14.64 5.71
CA ILE A 151 -11.49 -13.45 5.03
C ILE A 151 -12.91 -13.13 5.49
N GLY A 152 -13.19 -11.84 5.68
CA GLY A 152 -14.50 -11.26 6.00
C GLY A 152 -14.60 -9.83 5.45
N GLY A 153 -15.48 -9.02 6.02
CA GLY A 153 -15.78 -7.67 5.54
C GLY A 153 -16.68 -7.70 4.30
N GLY A 154 -16.43 -6.77 3.37
CA GLY A 154 -17.15 -6.60 2.12
C GLY A 154 -17.20 -7.85 1.24
N CYS A 155 -18.23 -7.89 0.39
CA CYS A 155 -18.54 -9.01 -0.49
C CYS A 155 -18.54 -8.64 -1.98
N ASP A 156 -18.12 -7.42 -2.33
CA ASP A 156 -17.95 -7.05 -3.73
C ASP A 156 -16.53 -7.39 -4.21
N ILE A 157 -16.44 -8.43 -5.04
CA ILE A 157 -15.17 -8.88 -5.65
C ILE A 157 -14.52 -7.80 -6.54
N ASN A 158 -15.18 -6.68 -6.83
CA ASN A 158 -14.62 -5.57 -7.59
C ASN A 158 -14.00 -4.49 -6.70
N THR A 159 -14.31 -4.46 -5.40
CA THR A 159 -13.87 -3.38 -4.51
C THR A 159 -13.24 -3.85 -3.19
N GLU A 160 -13.71 -4.94 -2.57
CA GLU A 160 -13.12 -5.52 -1.35
C GLU A 160 -12.69 -6.95 -1.61
N ARG A 161 -11.38 -7.22 -1.67
CA ARG A 161 -10.88 -8.56 -2.00
C ARG A 161 -9.44 -8.83 -1.60
N VAL A 162 -9.13 -10.11 -1.47
CA VAL A 162 -7.77 -10.66 -1.51
C VAL A 162 -7.45 -11.04 -2.95
N GLU A 163 -6.23 -10.77 -3.39
CA GLU A 163 -5.70 -11.20 -4.68
C GLU A 163 -4.39 -11.96 -4.50
N ILE A 164 -4.21 -13.05 -5.25
CA ILE A 164 -2.91 -13.68 -5.46
C ILE A 164 -2.37 -13.19 -6.80
N LEU A 165 -1.23 -12.51 -6.75
CA LEU A 165 -0.49 -12.07 -7.93
C LEU A 165 0.65 -13.03 -8.18
N VAL A 166 0.81 -13.51 -9.41
CA VAL A 166 1.96 -14.32 -9.85
C VAL A 166 2.63 -13.59 -11.01
N ASP A 167 3.93 -13.30 -10.88
CA ASP A 167 4.70 -12.50 -11.82
C ASP A 167 4.00 -11.18 -12.20
N GLY A 168 3.47 -10.48 -11.19
CA GLY A 168 2.78 -9.19 -11.32
C GLY A 168 1.35 -9.26 -11.88
N ARG A 169 0.80 -10.46 -12.16
CA ARG A 169 -0.55 -10.63 -12.69
C ARG A 169 -1.47 -11.30 -11.68
N VAL A 170 -2.68 -10.76 -11.51
CA VAL A 170 -3.70 -11.39 -10.66
C VAL A 170 -4.14 -12.72 -11.28
N VAL A 171 -3.94 -13.82 -10.54
CA VAL A 171 -4.33 -15.17 -10.97
C VAL A 171 -5.53 -15.72 -10.20
N GLN A 172 -5.73 -15.25 -8.96
CA GLN A 172 -6.88 -15.63 -8.13
C GLN A 172 -7.36 -14.44 -7.30
N LYS A 173 -8.66 -14.44 -6.97
CA LYS A 173 -9.32 -13.45 -6.12
C LYS A 173 -10.28 -14.13 -5.15
N ALA A 174 -10.47 -13.56 -3.97
CA ALA A 174 -11.52 -13.93 -3.02
C ALA A 174 -12.06 -12.68 -2.34
N THR A 175 -13.34 -12.68 -1.97
CA THR A 175 -14.00 -11.60 -1.22
C THR A 175 -14.74 -12.21 -0.02
N GLY A 176 -15.12 -11.36 0.94
CA GLY A 176 -15.89 -11.76 2.10
C GLY A 176 -17.37 -11.99 1.78
N LYS A 177 -18.21 -11.99 2.82
CA LYS A 177 -19.66 -12.25 2.71
C LYS A 177 -20.51 -11.11 3.29
N CYS A 178 -19.98 -9.90 3.35
CA CYS A 178 -20.64 -8.76 3.98
C CYS A 178 -20.98 -9.08 5.45
N THR A 179 -19.95 -9.53 6.16
CA THR A 179 -19.98 -9.94 7.57
C THR A 179 -18.62 -9.70 8.19
N GLU A 180 -18.59 -9.24 9.44
CA GLU A 180 -17.31 -9.06 10.15
C GLU A 180 -16.61 -10.40 10.42
N THR A 181 -17.41 -11.44 10.66
CA THR A 181 -16.93 -12.80 10.93
C THR A 181 -16.18 -13.36 9.73
N MET A 182 -14.91 -13.66 9.94
CA MET A 182 -14.07 -14.24 8.90
C MET A 182 -14.31 -15.74 8.74
N GLU A 183 -14.23 -16.22 7.52
CA GLU A 183 -14.25 -17.63 7.17
C GLU A 183 -13.00 -18.01 6.39
N ARG A 184 -12.59 -19.28 6.48
CA ARG A 184 -11.40 -19.75 5.78
C ARG A 184 -11.70 -20.03 4.32
N VAL A 185 -10.94 -19.37 3.46
CA VAL A 185 -10.88 -19.68 2.03
C VAL A 185 -9.58 -20.44 1.77
N ARG A 186 -9.64 -21.44 0.89
CA ARG A 186 -8.50 -22.22 0.43
C ARG A 186 -8.43 -22.16 -1.09
N LEU A 187 -7.28 -21.78 -1.61
CA LEU A 187 -7.00 -21.59 -3.03
C LEU A 187 -5.94 -22.58 -3.50
N ASN A 188 -6.19 -23.27 -4.61
CA ASN A 188 -5.21 -24.16 -5.23
C ASN A 188 -4.24 -23.33 -6.07
N VAL A 189 -2.95 -23.39 -5.75
CA VAL A 189 -1.87 -22.67 -6.44
C VAL A 189 -0.81 -23.60 -7.03
N ALA A 190 -1.10 -24.90 -7.14
CA ALA A 190 -0.15 -25.92 -7.57
C ALA A 190 0.49 -25.62 -8.94
N SER A 191 -0.27 -25.04 -9.88
CA SER A 191 0.24 -24.63 -11.20
C SER A 191 1.24 -23.49 -11.18
N TYR A 192 1.44 -22.84 -10.02
CA TYR A 192 2.32 -21.69 -9.85
C TYR A 192 3.52 -21.98 -8.93
N ILE A 193 3.71 -23.24 -8.50
CA ILE A 193 4.87 -23.64 -7.71
C ILE A 193 6.17 -23.23 -8.41
N GLY A 194 7.09 -22.65 -7.64
CA GLY A 194 8.38 -22.13 -8.11
C GLY A 194 8.32 -20.71 -8.68
N ARG A 195 7.13 -20.11 -8.85
CA ARG A 195 6.98 -18.73 -9.35
C ARG A 195 6.97 -17.70 -8.23
N SER A 196 7.33 -16.47 -8.59
CA SER A 196 7.26 -15.33 -7.69
C SER A 196 5.81 -14.87 -7.56
N ALA A 197 5.38 -14.61 -6.33
CA ALA A 197 4.02 -14.22 -6.01
C ALA A 197 3.95 -13.14 -4.93
N GLN A 198 2.81 -12.46 -4.86
CA GLN A 198 2.45 -11.50 -3.82
C GLN A 198 0.99 -11.70 -3.43
N ILE A 199 0.66 -11.36 -2.19
CA ILE A 199 -0.72 -11.22 -1.74
C ILE A 199 -1.07 -9.74 -1.74
N ARG A 200 -2.23 -9.38 -2.26
CA ARG A 200 -2.74 -8.01 -2.21
C ARG A 200 -4.14 -7.99 -1.62
N LEU A 201 -4.32 -7.25 -0.53
CA LEU A 201 -5.63 -6.85 -0.04
C LEU A 201 -6.02 -5.56 -0.74
N VAL A 202 -7.25 -5.49 -1.22
CA VAL A 202 -7.83 -4.35 -1.92
C VAL A 202 -9.07 -3.92 -1.16
N ASP A 203 -9.15 -2.62 -0.91
CA ASP A 203 -10.28 -1.94 -0.29
C ASP A 203 -10.46 -0.59 -1.01
N ILE A 204 -11.36 -0.51 -1.98
CA ILE A 204 -11.50 0.66 -2.87
C ILE A 204 -12.94 1.16 -2.99
N SER A 205 -13.75 0.95 -1.94
CA SER A 205 -15.10 1.49 -1.83
C SER A 205 -15.22 2.36 -0.60
N SER A 206 -16.08 3.37 -0.66
CA SER A 206 -16.53 4.13 0.52
C SER A 206 -18.00 3.85 0.88
N GLY A 207 -18.60 2.83 0.25
CA GLY A 207 -19.97 2.42 0.50
C GLY A 207 -20.11 1.59 1.77
N GLY A 208 -21.34 1.20 2.12
CA GLY A 208 -21.54 0.25 3.22
C GLY A 208 -20.83 -1.07 2.92
N TRP A 209 -20.07 -1.58 3.89
CA TRP A 209 -19.14 -2.70 3.70
C TRP A 209 -17.91 -2.40 2.84
N GLY A 210 -17.57 -1.12 2.64
CA GLY A 210 -16.29 -0.67 2.09
C GLY A 210 -15.13 -0.90 3.07
N HIS A 211 -14.88 -2.16 3.41
CA HIS A 211 -13.71 -2.61 4.14
C HIS A 211 -13.47 -4.11 3.94
N ILE A 212 -12.23 -4.56 4.14
CA ILE A 212 -11.89 -5.98 4.15
C ILE A 212 -11.38 -6.44 5.53
N ASN A 213 -11.76 -7.67 5.90
CA ASN A 213 -11.18 -8.36 7.05
C ASN A 213 -10.31 -9.52 6.54
N PHE A 214 -9.10 -9.66 7.07
CA PHE A 214 -8.14 -10.67 6.61
C PHE A 214 -7.19 -11.11 7.73
N ASP A 215 -6.90 -12.41 7.79
CA ASP A 215 -5.99 -12.96 8.79
C ASP A 215 -5.47 -14.37 8.42
N ASP A 216 -4.51 -14.89 9.19
CA ASP A 216 -4.10 -16.29 9.27
C ASP A 216 -3.77 -16.92 7.90
N LEU A 217 -2.90 -16.26 7.13
CA LEU A 217 -2.44 -16.82 5.87
C LEU A 217 -1.48 -17.99 6.10
N ARG A 218 -1.79 -19.13 5.46
CA ARG A 218 -1.06 -20.39 5.55
C ARG A 218 -0.68 -20.92 4.18
N PHE A 219 0.48 -21.56 4.12
CA PHE A 219 1.00 -22.28 2.96
C PHE A 219 0.90 -23.78 3.22
N GLU A 220 0.13 -24.51 2.40
CA GLU A 220 -0.25 -25.91 2.63
C GLU A 220 0.06 -26.86 1.46
#